data_AF-A0A9P3WFW0-F1
#
_entry.id   AF-A0A9P3WFW0-F1
#
_cell.length_a   1.000
_cell.length_b   1.000
_cell.length_c   1.000
_cell.angle_alpha   90.00
_cell.angle_beta   90.00
_cell.angle_gamma   90.00
#
_symmetry.space_group_name_H-M   'P 1'
#
loop_
_entity.id
_entity.type
_entity.pdbx_description
1 polymer ?
#
loop_
_entity_poly.entity_id
_entity_poly.type
_entity_poly.pdbx_seq_one_letter_code
_entity_poly.pdbx_strand_id
1 'polypeptide(L)'
;MLIMEPQMLCRLKHDLLASNISLHFQPVYSAATQKIVGFEALLRWSDSRFGHVCPETPIGLAVVNGLMSTVSLYVIKRVIAEMAPLLSRHAQRSNTIAGLTVREQSSPAHSPVRGRLPVPRAARCR
;
A
#
# COMPACT_ATOMS: atom_id res chain seq x y z
N MET A 1 -6.67 -21.38 -16.45
CA MET A 1 -5.57 -21.06 -17.38
C MET A 1 -5.60 -19.55 -17.66
N LEU A 2 -4.46 -18.89 -17.52
CA LEU A 2 -4.24 -17.46 -17.26
C LEU A 2 -4.31 -16.58 -18.53
N ILE A 3 -5.21 -15.60 -18.62
CA ILE A 3 -5.19 -14.57 -19.71
C ILE A 3 -5.56 -13.15 -19.19
N MET A 4 -5.13 -12.75 -17.98
CA MET A 4 -5.37 -11.37 -17.49
C MET A 4 -4.15 -10.62 -16.92
N GLU A 5 -2.97 -11.26 -16.86
CA GLU A 5 -1.74 -10.68 -16.29
C GLU A 5 -1.16 -9.46 -17.04
N PRO A 6 -0.99 -9.46 -18.38
CA PRO A 6 -0.12 -8.46 -19.02
C PRO A 6 -0.72 -7.05 -19.02
N GLN A 7 -2.03 -6.92 -19.22
CA GLN A 7 -2.68 -5.60 -19.28
C GLN A 7 -2.70 -4.91 -17.91
N MET A 8 -2.97 -5.67 -16.83
CA MET A 8 -2.98 -5.12 -15.47
C MET A 8 -1.57 -4.70 -15.03
N LEU A 9 -0.55 -5.51 -15.36
CA LEU A 9 0.84 -5.16 -15.08
C LEU A 9 1.29 -3.89 -15.82
N CYS A 10 0.95 -3.75 -17.10
CA CYS A 10 1.26 -2.53 -17.86
C CYS A 10 0.62 -1.29 -17.23
N ARG A 11 -0.62 -1.42 -16.74
CA ARG A 11 -1.36 -0.32 -16.10
C ARG A 11 -0.76 0.02 -14.73
N LEU A 12 -0.43 -0.98 -13.91
CA LEU A 12 0.27 -0.78 -12.64
C LEU A 12 1.59 -0.03 -12.84
N LYS A 13 2.40 -0.44 -13.82
CA LYS A 13 3.66 0.25 -14.15
C LYS A 13 3.42 1.70 -14.57
N HIS A 14 2.43 1.93 -15.42
CA HIS A 14 2.06 3.28 -15.85
C HIS A 14 1.64 4.15 -14.66
N ASP A 15 0.76 3.67 -13.79
CA ASP A 15 0.24 4.45 -12.66
C ASP A 15 1.27 4.69 -11.55
N LEU A 16 2.23 3.77 -11.37
CA LEU A 16 3.41 3.98 -10.53
C LEU A 16 4.28 5.14 -11.05
N LEU A 17 4.41 5.28 -12.37
CA LEU A 17 5.18 6.37 -12.99
C LEU A 17 4.41 7.69 -13.02
N ALA A 18 3.11 7.63 -13.35
CA ALA A 18 2.22 8.78 -13.44
C ALA A 18 1.78 9.32 -12.07
N SER A 19 2.09 8.63 -10.97
CA SER A 19 1.68 8.99 -9.61
C SER A 19 0.16 9.00 -9.38
N ASN A 20 -0.53 8.08 -10.04
CA ASN A 20 -1.99 7.88 -9.94
C ASN A 20 -2.41 6.92 -8.81
N ILE A 21 -1.45 6.43 -8.03
CA ILE A 21 -1.71 5.52 -6.92
C ILE A 21 -1.78 6.33 -5.62
N SER A 22 -2.87 6.19 -4.90
CA SER A 22 -3.11 6.86 -3.62
C SER A 22 -2.52 6.09 -2.44
N LEU A 23 -2.23 6.80 -1.35
CA LEU A 23 -1.86 6.21 -0.06
C LEU A 23 -2.93 6.54 0.98
N HIS A 24 -3.28 5.55 1.80
CA HIS A 24 -4.05 5.75 3.02
C HIS A 24 -3.11 5.59 4.22
N PHE A 25 -3.31 6.36 5.28
CA PHE A 25 -2.47 6.30 6.47
C PHE A 25 -3.25 5.78 7.66
N GLN A 26 -2.82 4.65 8.21
CA GLN A 26 -3.42 4.09 9.43
C GLN A 26 -2.58 4.44 10.65
N PRO A 27 -3.13 5.10 11.68
CA PRO A 27 -2.40 5.38 12.91
C PRO A 27 -1.99 4.10 13.63
N VAL A 28 -0.76 4.08 14.15
CA VAL A 28 -0.25 3.03 15.03
C VAL A 28 -0.18 3.57 16.45
N TYR A 29 -0.81 2.87 17.39
CA TYR A 29 -0.86 3.25 18.80
C TYR A 29 0.10 2.40 19.63
N SER A 30 0.76 3.04 20.61
CA SER A 30 1.42 2.32 21.68
C SER A 30 0.37 1.74 22.64
N ALA A 31 0.38 0.43 22.85
CA ALA A 31 -0.52 -0.21 23.81
C ALA A 31 -0.28 0.26 25.25
N ALA A 32 0.98 0.60 25.59
CA ALA A 32 1.34 1.04 26.93
C ALA A 32 0.91 2.49 27.22
N THR A 33 1.02 3.38 26.24
CA THR A 33 0.78 4.82 26.45
C THR A 33 -0.51 5.34 25.81
N GLN A 34 -1.18 4.52 24.99
CA GLN A 34 -2.33 4.88 24.17
C GLN A 34 -2.12 6.10 23.26
N LYS A 35 -0.85 6.47 23.00
CA LYS A 35 -0.49 7.57 22.10
C LYS A 35 -0.18 7.02 20.70
N ILE A 36 -0.45 7.84 19.69
CA ILE A 36 0.01 7.59 18.33
C ILE A 36 1.53 7.64 18.32
N VAL A 37 2.16 6.57 17.82
CA VAL A 37 3.62 6.46 17.70
C VAL A 37 4.09 6.50 16.25
N GLY A 38 3.16 6.36 15.29
CA GLY A 38 3.46 6.37 13.87
C GLY A 38 2.22 6.18 13.01
N PHE A 39 2.44 6.05 11.71
CA PHE A 39 1.41 5.74 10.73
C PHE A 39 1.93 4.70 9.75
N GLU A 40 1.09 3.74 9.38
CA GLU A 40 1.34 2.80 8.30
C GLU A 40 0.80 3.36 6.98
N ALA A 41 1.63 3.35 5.92
CA ALA A 41 1.25 3.81 4.59
C ALA A 41 0.74 2.64 3.76
N LEU A 42 -0.54 2.70 3.38
CA LEU A 42 -1.26 1.63 2.71
C LEU A 42 -1.54 2.02 1.26
N LEU A 43 -1.00 1.24 0.33
CA LEU A 43 -1.18 1.47 -1.10
C LEU A 43 -2.65 1.22 -1.51
N ARG A 44 -3.23 2.16 -2.24
CA ARG A 44 -4.59 2.08 -2.78
C ARG A 44 -4.56 2.42 -4.26
N TRP A 45 -4.80 1.41 -5.08
CA TRP A 45 -4.82 1.54 -6.53
C TRP A 45 -6.25 1.48 -7.05
N SER A 46 -6.64 2.52 -7.76
CA SER A 46 -7.88 2.56 -8.53
C SER A 46 -7.50 2.87 -9.97
N ASP A 47 -7.94 2.02 -10.89
CA ASP A 47 -7.68 2.17 -12.32
C ASP A 47 -9.02 2.38 -13.05
N SER A 48 -9.04 3.22 -14.08
CA SER A 48 -10.27 3.54 -14.82
C SER A 48 -10.95 2.33 -15.46
N ARG A 49 -10.20 1.26 -15.75
CA ARG A 49 -10.69 0.04 -16.37
C ARG A 49 -11.01 -1.06 -15.35
N PHE A 50 -10.18 -1.19 -14.31
CA PHE A 50 -10.38 -2.23 -13.28
C PHE A 50 -11.20 -1.77 -12.08
N GLY A 51 -11.47 -0.46 -11.97
CA GLY A 51 -12.13 0.14 -10.83
C GLY A 51 -11.23 0.14 -9.60
N HIS A 52 -11.84 -0.02 -8.41
CA HIS A 52 -11.09 -0.21 -7.19
C HIS A 52 -10.48 -1.61 -7.15
N VAL A 53 -9.15 -1.68 -7.12
CA VAL A 53 -8.40 -2.95 -7.11
C VAL A 53 -8.04 -3.30 -5.67
N CYS A 54 -8.32 -4.54 -5.26
CA CYS A 54 -7.96 -5.00 -3.92
C CYS A 54 -6.43 -4.88 -3.69
N PRO A 55 -5.99 -4.40 -2.52
CA PRO A 55 -4.57 -4.12 -2.24
C PRO A 55 -3.63 -5.31 -2.46
N GLU A 56 -4.10 -6.54 -2.27
CA GLU A 56 -3.32 -7.77 -2.45
C GLU A 56 -2.93 -7.99 -3.91
N THR A 57 -3.74 -7.49 -4.86
CA THR A 57 -3.52 -7.70 -6.30
C THR A 57 -2.29 -6.94 -6.84
N PRO A 58 -2.15 -5.61 -6.69
CA PRO A 58 -0.97 -4.90 -7.16
C PRO A 58 0.30 -5.31 -6.41
N ILE A 59 0.20 -5.70 -5.13
CA ILE A 59 1.34 -6.21 -4.38
C ILE A 59 1.77 -7.58 -4.91
N GLY A 60 0.83 -8.50 -5.13
CA GLY A 60 1.11 -9.81 -5.75
C GLY A 60 1.74 -9.67 -7.13
N LEU A 61 1.19 -8.78 -7.97
CA LEU A 61 1.77 -8.45 -9.28
C LEU A 61 3.20 -7.91 -9.16
N ALA A 62 3.44 -7.02 -8.19
CA ALA A 62 4.77 -6.46 -7.98
C ALA A 62 5.78 -7.50 -7.52
N VAL A 63 5.39 -8.44 -6.64
CA VAL A 63 6.27 -9.53 -6.17
C VAL A 63 6.63 -10.46 -7.32
N VAL A 64 5.64 -10.99 -8.04
CA VAL A 64 5.85 -11.96 -9.12
C VAL A 64 6.68 -11.36 -10.27
N ASN A 65 6.56 -10.05 -10.49
CA ASN A 65 7.25 -9.34 -11.58
C ASN A 65 8.49 -8.55 -11.13
N GLY A 66 8.97 -8.72 -9.89
CA GLY A 66 10.18 -8.06 -9.39
C GLY A 66 10.11 -6.53 -9.27
N LEU A 67 8.92 -5.95 -9.13
CA LEU A 67 8.68 -4.51 -9.04
C LEU A 67 8.66 -3.96 -7.61
N MET A 68 8.95 -4.77 -6.59
CA MET A 68 8.88 -4.35 -5.18
C MET A 68 9.77 -3.14 -4.86
N SER A 69 10.94 -3.03 -5.49
CA SER A 69 11.81 -1.85 -5.35
C SER A 69 11.17 -0.59 -5.94
N THR A 70 10.50 -0.72 -7.09
CA THR A 70 9.77 0.39 -7.74
C THR A 70 8.58 0.84 -6.88
N VAL A 71 7.80 -0.11 -6.37
CA VAL A 71 6.68 0.18 -5.47
C VAL A 71 7.17 0.85 -4.18
N SER A 72 8.24 0.32 -3.58
CA SER A 72 8.82 0.89 -2.35
C SER A 72 9.29 2.33 -2.58
N LEU A 73 10.02 2.59 -3.66
CA LEU A 73 10.49 3.94 -3.99
C LEU A 73 9.32 4.89 -4.26
N TYR A 74 8.28 4.42 -4.95
CA TYR A 74 7.05 5.18 -5.17
C TYR A 74 6.41 5.60 -3.84
N VAL A 75 6.20 4.63 -2.94
CA VAL A 75 5.60 4.87 -1.62
C VAL A 75 6.44 5.85 -0.82
N ILE A 76 7.77 5.66 -0.74
CA ILE A 76 8.68 6.57 -0.01
C ILE A 76 8.55 8.00 -0.52
N LYS A 77 8.66 8.21 -1.84
CA LYS A 77 8.57 9.54 -2.44
C LYS A 77 7.24 10.20 -2.13
N ARG A 78 6.15 9.44 -2.23
CA ARG A 78 4.79 9.93 -1.97
C ARG A 78 4.57 10.28 -0.50
N VAL A 79 5.00 9.42 0.42
CA VAL A 79 4.92 9.69 1.87
C VAL A 79 5.70 10.95 2.23
N ILE A 80 6.93 11.11 1.73
CA ILE A 80 7.72 12.31 2.00
C ILE A 80 7.00 13.56 1.46
N ALA A 81 6.48 13.51 0.23
CA ALA A 81 5.78 14.63 -0.36
C ALA A 81 4.50 15.04 0.41
N GLU A 82 3.73 14.06 0.90
CA GLU A 82 2.48 14.32 1.63
C GLU A 82 2.73 14.70 3.11
N MET A 83 3.74 14.10 3.75
CA MET A 83 4.02 14.31 5.18
C MET A 83 4.92 15.50 5.46
N ALA A 84 5.88 15.84 4.59
CA ALA A 84 6.81 16.93 4.84
C ALA A 84 6.11 18.26 5.18
N PRO A 85 5.07 18.71 4.44
CA PRO A 85 4.36 19.94 4.78
C PRO A 85 3.61 19.84 6.12
N LEU A 86 3.12 18.67 6.49
CA LEU A 86 2.42 18.45 7.77
C LEU A 86 3.38 18.53 8.95
N LEU A 87 4.56 17.93 8.81
CA LEU A 87 5.63 17.96 9.81
C LEU A 87 6.17 19.39 10.00
N SER A 88 6.40 20.14 8.92
CA SER A 88 6.85 21.54 9.02
C SER A 88 5.86 22.43 9.78
N ARG A 89 4.55 22.15 9.67
CA ARG A 89 3.49 22.90 10.37
C ARG A 89 3.30 22.49 11.83
N HIS A 90 3.66 21.27 12.22
CA HIS A 90 3.36 20.69 13.54
C HIS A 90 4.59 20.18 14.30
N ALA A 91 5.79 20.62 13.91
CA ALA A 91 7.08 20.15 14.43
C ALA A 91 7.20 20.20 15.97
N GLN A 92 6.38 21.00 16.66
CA GLN A 92 6.39 21.16 18.12
C GLN A 92 5.42 20.23 18.88
N ARG A 93 4.68 19.34 18.19
CA ARG A 93 3.61 18.52 18.82
C ARG A 93 3.66 17.01 18.56
N SER A 94 4.60 16.49 17.78
CA SER A 94 4.58 15.08 17.39
C SER A 94 5.98 14.46 17.32
N ASN A 95 6.31 13.58 18.27
CA ASN A 95 7.41 12.61 18.18
C ASN A 95 7.08 11.48 17.16
N THR A 96 6.35 11.79 16.09
CA THR A 96 5.80 10.78 15.18
C THR A 96 6.89 10.31 14.24
N ILE A 97 7.46 9.15 14.54
CA ILE A 97 8.28 8.39 13.60
C ILE A 97 7.30 7.75 12.61
N ALA A 98 7.33 8.20 11.36
CA ALA A 98 6.64 7.50 10.27
C ALA A 98 7.39 6.19 10.00
N GLY A 99 7.03 5.13 10.71
CA GLY A 99 7.51 3.79 10.42
C GLY A 99 6.99 3.34 9.06
N LEU A 100 7.84 3.39 8.03
CA LEU A 100 7.52 2.79 6.74
C LEU A 100 7.53 1.26 6.91
N THR A 101 6.36 0.68 7.13
CA THR A 101 6.16 -0.75 7.02
C THR A 101 5.22 -0.98 5.85
N VAL A 102 5.73 -1.57 4.78
CA VAL A 102 4.89 -2.15 3.72
C VAL A 102 4.46 -3.50 4.26
N ARG A 103 3.35 -3.57 5.00
CA ARG A 103 2.71 -4.84 5.32
C ARG A 103 1.46 -5.02 4.48
N GLU A 104 1.29 -6.24 4.01
CA GLU A 104 0.02 -6.74 3.48
C GLU A 104 -0.97 -6.74 4.65
N GLN A 105 -1.87 -5.77 4.69
CA GLN A 105 -3.00 -5.82 5.61
C GLN A 105 -4.10 -6.66 4.99
N SER A 106 -4.11 -7.96 5.30
CA SER A 106 -5.35 -8.73 5.24
C SER A 106 -6.29 -8.19 6.33
N SER A 107 -7.53 -7.87 5.95
CA SER A 107 -8.63 -7.44 6.83
C SER A 107 -8.70 -8.26 8.14
N PRO A 108 -9.15 -7.72 9.31
CA PRO A 108 -9.07 -8.39 10.62
C PRO A 108 -9.85 -9.71 10.80
N ALA A 109 -10.37 -10.30 9.72
CA ALA A 109 -11.29 -11.44 9.77
C ALA A 109 -10.65 -12.82 9.50
N HIS A 110 -9.32 -12.97 9.36
CA HIS A 110 -8.74 -14.28 9.07
C HIS A 110 -7.47 -14.63 9.88
N SER A 111 -7.59 -15.70 10.67
CA SER A 111 -6.53 -16.45 11.36
C SER A 111 -5.50 -17.02 10.37
N PRO A 112 -4.20 -17.19 10.72
CA PRO A 112 -3.17 -17.57 9.77
C PRO A 112 -3.24 -19.06 9.43
N VAL A 113 -3.64 -19.40 8.20
CA VAL A 113 -3.46 -20.74 7.64
C VAL A 113 -2.11 -20.76 6.91
N ARG A 114 -1.17 -21.58 7.40
CA ARG A 114 0.05 -21.95 6.66
C ARG A 114 -0.36 -22.66 5.37
N GLY A 115 -0.16 -21.99 4.24
CA GLY A 115 -0.32 -22.53 2.90
C GLY A 115 0.05 -21.46 1.89
N ARG A 116 0.67 -21.82 0.76
CA ARG A 116 1.00 -20.88 -0.33
C ARG A 116 -0.23 -20.01 -0.62
N LEU A 117 -0.09 -18.69 -0.54
CA LEU A 117 -1.15 -17.77 -0.92
C LEU A 117 -1.58 -18.09 -2.36
N PRO A 118 -2.83 -18.53 -2.60
CA PRO A 118 -3.35 -18.55 -3.95
C PRO A 118 -3.47 -17.10 -4.40
N VAL A 119 -2.86 -16.77 -5.53
CA VAL A 119 -3.00 -15.45 -6.16
C VAL A 119 -4.50 -15.20 -6.37
N PRO A 120 -5.10 -14.15 -5.76
CA PRO A 120 -6.52 -13.90 -5.92
C PRO A 120 -6.79 -13.60 -7.39
N ARG A 121 -7.75 -14.31 -8.00
CA ARG A 121 -8.42 -13.80 -9.20
C ARG A 121 -8.89 -12.40 -8.86
N ALA A 122 -8.48 -11.39 -9.65
CA ALA A 122 -8.82 -9.98 -9.47
C ALA A 122 -10.26 -9.81 -8.95
N ALA A 123 -10.40 -9.78 -7.63
CA ALA A 123 -11.68 -9.64 -6.97
C ALA A 123 -11.84 -8.14 -6.85
N ARG A 124 -12.91 -7.59 -7.43
CA ARG A 124 -13.32 -6.23 -7.06
C ARG A 124 -13.63 -6.29 -5.56
N CYS A 125 -12.94 -5.49 -4.76
CA CYS A 125 -13.26 -5.36 -3.35
C CYS A 125 -14.68 -4.78 -3.23
N ARG A 126 -15.51 -5.38 -2.38
CA ARG A 126 -16.82 -4.82 -2.02
C ARG A 126 -16.64 -3.55 -1.20
#